data_AF-A0AB38HVW5-F1
#
_entry.id   AF-A0AB38HVW5-F1
#
_cell.length_a   1.000
_cell.length_b   1.000
_cell.length_c   1.000
_cell.angle_alpha   90.00
_cell.angle_beta   90.00
_cell.angle_gamma   90.00
#
_symmetry.space_group_name_H-M   'P 1'
#
loop_
_entity.id
_entity.type
_entity.pdbx_description
1 polymer ?
#
loop_
_entity_poly.entity_id
_entity_poly.type
_entity_poly.pdbx_seq_one_letter_code
_entity_poly.pdbx_strand_id
1 'polypeptide(L)'
;MFFVVGGISAYCWYWYIRSIIFYLRNGFDFSEDFGPKLYRSEFPDHDQDWATPRDKFLFDWPICTMACSLVLVGVVLGLMGVLKPCVSCGP
;
A
#
# COMPACT_ATOMS: atom_id res chain seq x y z
N MET A 1 5.41 16.75 -1.34
CA MET A 1 5.25 15.44 -2.02
C MET A 1 6.02 14.32 -1.32
N PHE A 2 7.35 14.45 -1.13
CA PHE A 2 8.18 13.43 -0.45
C PHE A 2 7.66 13.02 0.95
N PHE A 3 7.39 13.98 1.84
CA PHE A 3 6.88 13.68 3.19
C PHE A 3 5.52 12.97 3.19
N VAL A 4 4.63 13.34 2.25
CA VAL A 4 3.30 12.73 2.12
C VAL A 4 3.44 11.28 1.63
N VAL A 5 4.22 11.07 0.56
CA VAL A 5 4.48 9.72 0.02
C VAL A 5 5.20 8.84 1.05
N GLY A 6 6.17 9.40 1.77
CA GLY A 6 6.87 8.70 2.85
C GLY A 6 5.94 8.31 4.00
N GLY A 7 5.05 9.21 4.42
CA GLY A 7 4.04 8.93 5.46
C GLY A 7 3.07 7.84 5.04
N ILE A 8 2.57 7.87 3.81
CA ILE A 8 1.69 6.83 3.26
C ILE A 8 2.43 5.49 3.18
N SER A 9 3.68 5.48 2.69
CA SER A 9 4.50 4.26 2.62
C SER A 9 4.73 3.64 4.01
N ALA A 10 5.09 4.46 5.00
CA ALA A 10 5.27 4.01 6.37
C ALA A 10 3.96 3.47 6.99
N TYR A 11 2.82 4.11 6.69
CA TYR A 11 1.50 3.64 7.11
C TYR A 11 1.16 2.27 6.51
N CYS A 12 1.38 2.07 5.20
CA CYS A 12 1.17 0.79 4.54
C CYS A 12 2.05 -0.32 5.13
N TRP A 13 3.34 -0.04 5.32
CA TRP A 13 4.27 -0.97 5.95
C TRP A 13 3.89 -1.33 7.38
N TYR A 14 3.53 -0.34 8.20
CA TYR A 14 3.10 -0.56 9.57
C TYR A 14 1.94 -1.54 9.66
N TRP A 15 0.88 -1.32 8.87
CA TRP A 15 -0.29 -2.18 8.91
C TRP A 15 -0.05 -3.54 8.28
N TYR A 16 0.75 -3.62 7.21
CA TYR A 16 1.09 -4.91 6.61
C TYR A 16 1.88 -5.79 7.59
N ILE A 17 2.91 -5.24 8.26
CA ILE A 17 3.69 -5.96 9.28
C ILE A 17 2.80 -6.38 10.45
N ARG A 18 1.93 -5.49 10.93
CA ARG A 18 0.98 -5.81 12.01
C ARG A 18 0.01 -6.92 11.61
N SER A 19 -0.45 -6.93 10.37
CA SER A 19 -1.30 -7.99 9.83
C SER A 19 -0.55 -9.32 9.74
N ILE A 20 0.71 -9.31 9.28
CA ILE A 20 1.56 -10.51 9.26
C ILE A 20 1.69 -11.10 10.67
N ILE A 21 2.02 -10.28 11.66
CA ILE A 21 2.17 -10.72 13.06
C ILE A 21 0.85 -11.27 13.60
N PHE A 22 -0.29 -10.62 13.31
CA PHE A 22 -1.61 -11.07 13.76
C PHE A 22 -1.96 -12.45 13.18
N TYR A 23 -1.92 -12.59 11.86
CA TYR A 23 -2.28 -13.84 11.20
C TYR A 23 -1.29 -14.96 11.52
N LEU A 24 0.02 -14.69 11.61
CA LEU A 24 0.99 -15.71 12.03
C LEU A 24 0.69 -16.28 13.43
N ARG A 25 0.30 -15.42 14.38
CA ARG A 25 -0.02 -15.85 15.74
C ARG A 25 -1.33 -16.63 15.81
N ASN A 26 -2.25 -16.39 14.89
CA ASN A 26 -3.54 -17.08 14.81
C ASN A 26 -3.52 -18.28 13.83
N GLY A 27 -2.35 -18.75 13.40
CA GLY A 27 -2.25 -19.91 12.49
C GLY A 27 -2.75 -19.64 11.07
N PHE A 28 -2.67 -18.40 10.62
CA PHE A 28 -3.25 -17.90 9.36
C PHE A 28 -4.77 -18.09 9.27
N ASP A 29 -5.47 -17.96 10.39
CA ASP A 29 -6.93 -17.90 10.40
C ASP A 29 -7.42 -16.53 9.90
N PHE A 30 -8.17 -16.54 8.80
CA PHE A 30 -8.74 -15.37 8.13
C PHE A 30 -10.24 -15.19 8.43
N SER A 31 -10.77 -15.83 9.46
CA SER A 31 -12.17 -15.62 9.89
C SER A 31 -12.43 -14.21 10.41
N GLU A 32 -11.41 -13.59 11.01
CA GLU A 32 -11.48 -12.22 11.55
C GLU A 32 -10.73 -11.24 10.66
N ASP A 33 -11.34 -10.07 10.38
CA ASP A 33 -10.63 -8.97 9.74
C ASP A 33 -9.77 -8.21 10.75
N PHE A 34 -8.56 -7.85 10.34
CA PHE A 34 -7.61 -7.11 11.15
C PHE A 34 -7.12 -5.85 10.43
N GLY A 35 -7.01 -4.76 11.19
CA GLY A 35 -6.51 -3.48 10.71
C GLY A 35 -7.56 -2.59 10.03
N PRO A 36 -7.13 -1.50 9.38
CA PRO A 36 -8.03 -0.51 8.81
C PRO A 36 -8.87 -1.12 7.70
N LYS A 37 -10.11 -0.64 7.58
CA LYS A 37 -11.00 -1.06 6.51
C LYS A 37 -10.50 -0.47 5.19
N LEU A 38 -10.27 -1.33 4.19
CA LEU A 38 -9.96 -0.91 2.83
C LEU A 38 -11.26 -0.97 2.03
N TYR A 39 -11.67 0.20 1.55
CA TYR A 39 -12.81 0.33 0.64
C TYR A 39 -12.29 0.10 -0.77
N ARG A 40 -12.83 -0.89 -1.49
CA ARG A 40 -12.48 -1.12 -2.91
C ARG A 40 -13.20 -0.17 -3.86
N SER A 41 -14.30 0.41 -3.44
CA SER A 41 -15.10 1.35 -4.23
C SER A 41 -15.16 2.73 -3.55
N GLU A 42 -15.36 3.76 -4.38
CA GLU A 42 -15.52 5.16 -3.97
C GLU A 42 -16.93 5.43 -3.39
N PHE A 43 -17.83 4.44 -3.45
CA PHE A 43 -19.22 4.51 -3.02
C PHE A 43 -19.49 3.50 -1.89
N PRO A 44 -19.63 3.94 -0.63
CA PRO A 44 -19.79 3.07 0.55
C PRO A 44 -21.16 2.37 0.64
N ASP A 45 -21.99 2.44 -0.41
CA ASP A 45 -23.39 2.05 -0.36
C ASP A 45 -23.63 0.53 -0.44
N HIS A 46 -22.58 -0.26 -0.66
CA HIS A 46 -22.65 -1.71 -0.63
C HIS A 46 -21.69 -2.30 0.41
N ASP A 47 -22.26 -2.91 1.44
CA ASP A 47 -21.59 -3.84 2.37
C ASP A 47 -20.92 -5.04 1.65
N GLN A 48 -20.99 -5.09 0.33
CA GLN A 48 -20.44 -6.14 -0.52
C GLN A 48 -19.05 -5.79 -1.10
N ASP A 49 -18.58 -4.56 -0.92
CA ASP A 49 -17.28 -4.09 -1.45
C ASP A 49 -16.10 -4.23 -0.47
N TRP A 50 -16.32 -4.88 0.68
CA TRP A 50 -15.24 -5.23 1.60
C TRP A 50 -14.39 -6.35 1.01
N ALA A 51 -13.09 -6.12 0.83
CA ALA A 51 -12.17 -7.20 0.53
C ALA A 51 -12.22 -8.25 1.64
N THR A 52 -12.30 -9.53 1.30
CA THR A 52 -12.24 -10.60 2.31
C THR A 52 -10.93 -10.46 3.11
N PRO A 53 -10.89 -10.81 4.41
CA PRO A 53 -9.68 -10.68 5.23
C PRO A 53 -8.45 -11.34 4.61
N ARG A 54 -8.69 -12.46 3.91
CA ARG A 54 -7.70 -13.18 3.12
C ARG A 54 -7.18 -12.37 1.94
N ASP A 55 -8.06 -11.83 1.10
CA ASP A 55 -7.65 -11.04 -0.08
C ASP A 55 -6.95 -9.74 0.33
N LYS A 56 -7.47 -9.10 1.38
CA LYS A 56 -6.86 -7.92 2.00
C LYS A 56 -5.43 -8.19 2.42
N PHE A 57 -5.17 -9.34 3.05
CA PHE A 57 -3.84 -9.73 3.49
C PHE A 57 -2.91 -10.17 2.35
N LEU A 58 -3.40 -10.99 1.42
CA LEU A 58 -2.59 -11.61 0.38
C LEU A 58 -2.35 -10.72 -0.84
N PHE A 59 -3.26 -9.79 -1.13
CA PHE A 59 -3.20 -8.95 -2.32
C PHE A 59 -3.16 -7.46 -1.97
N ASP A 60 -4.16 -6.95 -1.27
CA ASP A 60 -4.29 -5.49 -1.11
C ASP A 60 -3.10 -4.88 -0.34
N TRP A 61 -2.74 -5.47 0.82
CA TRP A 61 -1.60 -4.98 1.60
C TRP A 61 -0.25 -5.07 0.85
N PRO A 62 0.14 -6.23 0.26
CA PRO A 62 1.37 -6.32 -0.53
C PRO A 62 1.39 -5.33 -1.70
N ILE A 63 0.29 -5.22 -2.46
CA ILE A 63 0.20 -4.33 -3.63
C ILE A 63 0.32 -2.87 -3.19
N CYS A 64 -0.43 -2.43 -2.17
CA CYS A 64 -0.33 -1.07 -1.64
C CYS A 64 1.09 -0.76 -1.14
N THR A 65 1.70 -1.69 -0.43
CA THR A 65 3.06 -1.52 0.12
C THR A 65 4.10 -1.43 -0.99
N MET A 66 4.01 -2.29 -2.00
CA MET A 66 4.88 -2.26 -3.17
C MET A 66 4.71 -0.97 -3.97
N ALA A 67 3.47 -0.58 -4.28
CA ALA A 67 3.16 0.63 -5.06
C ALA A 67 3.69 1.88 -4.36
N CYS A 68 3.40 2.04 -3.06
CA CYS A 68 3.90 3.19 -2.29
C CYS A 68 5.43 3.22 -2.22
N SER A 69 6.07 2.05 -2.11
CA SER A 69 7.54 1.95 -2.09
C SER A 69 8.14 2.34 -3.45
N LEU A 70 7.57 1.88 -4.56
CA LEU A 70 8.01 2.26 -5.91
C LEU A 70 7.88 3.77 -6.16
N VAL A 71 6.75 4.36 -5.76
CA VAL A 71 6.54 5.81 -5.86
C VAL A 71 7.56 6.56 -5.01
N LEU A 72 7.80 6.11 -3.76
CA LEU A 72 8.80 6.73 -2.88
C LEU A 72 10.21 6.66 -3.49
N VAL A 73 10.60 5.50 -4.04
CA VAL A 73 11.88 5.34 -4.74
C VAL A 73 11.98 6.28 -5.93
N GLY A 74 10.93 6.37 -6.76
CA GLY A 74 10.89 7.31 -7.89
C GLY A 74 11.06 8.76 -7.45
N VAL A 75 10.37 9.19 -6.39
CA VAL A 75 10.51 10.53 -5.82
C VAL A 75 11.93 10.77 -5.32
N VAL A 76 12.53 9.80 -4.61
CA VAL A 76 13.91 9.91 -4.11
C VAL A 76 14.91 10.00 -5.25
N LEU A 77 14.79 9.15 -6.28
CA LEU A 77 15.66 9.18 -7.46
C LEU A 77 15.52 10.50 -8.25
N GLY A 78 14.32 11.06 -8.33
CA GLY A 78 14.08 12.38 -8.91
C GLY A 78 14.73 13.50 -8.09
N LEU A 79 14.59 13.47 -6.76
CA LEU A 79 15.22 14.46 -5.86
C LEU A 79 16.75 14.40 -5.88
N MET A 80 17.33 13.20 -6.05
CA MET A 80 18.78 13.03 -6.22
C MET A 80 19.28 13.42 -7.61
N GLY A 81 18.39 13.82 -8.54
CA GLY A 81 18.76 14.18 -9.91
C GLY A 81 19.19 13.00 -10.78
N VAL A 82 18.94 11.77 -10.32
CA VAL A 82 19.22 10.53 -11.08
C VAL A 82 18.19 10.35 -12.19
N LEU A 83 16.90 10.51 -11.84
CA LEU A 83 15.82 10.60 -12.82
C LEU A 83 15.72 12.04 -13.31
N LYS A 84 16.33 12.31 -14.46
CA LYS A 84 16.11 13.57 -15.17
C LYS A 84 14.82 13.45 -15.97
N PRO A 85 13.78 14.25 -15.70
CA PRO A 85 12.69 14.36 -16.64
C PRO A 85 13.30 14.81 -17.97
N CYS A 86 13.02 14.08 -19.05
CA CYS A 86 13.45 14.41 -20.40
C CYS A 86 12.66 15.64 -20.90
N VAL A 87 12.85 16.80 -20.25
CA VAL A 87 12.43 18.10 -20.76
C VAL A 87 13.42 18.47 -21.86
N SER A 88 13.04 18.27 -23.11
CA SER A 88 13.82 18.51 -24.36
C SER A 88 14.60 17.33 -24.95
N CYS A 89 14.17 16.08 -24.71
CA CYS A 89 14.65 14.92 -25.49
C CYS A 89 13.84 14.78 -26.80
N GLY A 90 14.05 15.68 -27.74
CA GLY A 90 13.51 15.65 -29.10
C GLY A 90 14.33 16.57 -30.01
N PRO A 91 14.52 16.24 -31.30
CA PRO A 91 15.41 16.98 -32.20
C PRO A 91 15.02 18.45 -32.38
#